data_AF-A0A418DDG2-F1
#
_entry.id   AF-A0A418DDG2-F1
#
_cell.length_a   1.000
_cell.length_b   1.000
_cell.length_c   1.000
_cell.angle_alpha   90.00
_cell.angle_beta   90.00
_cell.angle_gamma   90.00
#
_symmetry.space_group_name_H-M   'P 1'
#
loop_
_entity.id
_entity.type
_entity.pdbx_description
1 polymer ?
#
loop_
_entity_poly.entity_id
_entity_poly.type
_entity_poly.pdbx_seq_one_letter_code
_entity_poly.pdbx_strand_id
1 'polypeptide(L)'
;MSATLRVEDFTENKTLFPSPPPVIKVEARQYPVTVHFNKHTEMNDYVQAAYQKVVKIHRKLPEGAILVFLTGQREILQLVRQLRRNLGSGKKKNKAPATNSRNRIQDEAWYIREHDDDDDQADLDDADVYGEEAGDDSGDDSGDDGADEEEGEDLFPYVHVLPLYSMLANDEQMKVFEAPPAKHRLVIVATNVAETSLTLPGVRYVVDAGRTKERVFDLKSGISQFEIQWISKASADQRAGRAGRTGPGHCYRLYSSAVYDNEFQKFSPPQILCQPIEDVVLQMKAMGIENILQFPFPTPPEELALHTAVTTLLHLGALHRTTNTITAQQVGCLEYAIAVVASLTGQSPFILERERKEAESYRKEANDEDKLPSIDAESSEPQKNEMTQVDNAWTEELKEAEAMQRHAQWMDDDSDVLSMLRAAGAAYMKTVTAIEPDWLHAVAADSPLCDTSEPLDAPPPKYNAALDRVECFVKPTYGSYKWELPAVLVEYPAGPVKFRWFGRFLLDGLVVSALKPLLATKLREPSVSLIKKKFDAKIQLLVSALERSNVSSRRALVAQWQRNPQFLCEQVLNWVQDNHKAALKQHWNALVTRQVQAL
;
A
#
# COMPACT_ATOMS: atom_id res chain seq x y z
N MET A 1 9.01 21.86 -17.92
CA MET A 1 7.83 22.14 -18.78
C MET A 1 6.60 21.76 -17.99
N SER A 2 5.56 22.59 -17.95
CA SER A 2 4.29 22.29 -17.28
C SER A 2 3.16 22.33 -18.31
N ALA A 3 2.21 21.38 -18.21
CA ALA A 3 0.99 21.38 -19.02
C ALA A 3 -0.07 22.37 -18.49
N THR A 4 0.01 22.72 -17.20
CA THR A 4 -0.90 23.66 -16.54
C THR A 4 -0.18 24.96 -16.19
N LEU A 5 -0.95 26.02 -15.95
CA LEU A 5 -0.41 27.34 -15.56
C LEU A 5 0.02 27.44 -14.09
N ARG A 6 -0.02 26.34 -13.31
CA ARG A 6 0.48 26.34 -11.93
C ARG A 6 2.01 26.33 -11.94
N VAL A 7 2.60 27.51 -11.83
CA VAL A 7 4.06 27.70 -11.79
C VAL A 7 4.51 28.40 -10.51
N GLU A 8 3.58 28.85 -9.68
CA GLU A 8 3.83 29.67 -8.48
C GLU A 8 4.77 28.96 -7.50
N ASP A 9 4.57 27.65 -7.29
CA ASP A 9 5.42 26.78 -6.45
C ASP A 9 6.89 26.74 -6.91
N PHE A 10 7.18 27.17 -8.14
CA PHE A 10 8.52 27.28 -8.70
C PHE A 10 8.96 28.74 -8.81
N THR A 11 8.12 29.63 -9.34
CA THR A 11 8.51 31.01 -9.63
C THR A 11 8.61 31.89 -8.38
N GLU A 12 7.76 31.65 -7.39
CA GLU A 12 7.72 32.42 -6.14
C GLU A 12 8.58 31.80 -5.04
N ASN A 13 9.00 30.55 -5.24
CA ASN A 13 9.76 29.78 -4.26
C ASN A 13 11.24 30.17 -4.26
N LYS A 14 11.60 31.06 -3.33
CA LYS A 14 12.97 31.56 -3.12
C LYS A 14 13.93 30.53 -2.56
N THR A 15 13.45 29.47 -1.91
CA THR A 15 14.33 28.40 -1.41
C THR A 15 14.75 27.48 -2.55
N LEU A 16 13.84 27.23 -3.50
CA LEU A 16 14.11 26.43 -4.70
C LEU A 16 14.91 27.19 -5.75
N PHE A 17 14.53 28.43 -6.05
CA PHE A 17 15.26 29.29 -6.99
C PHE A 17 15.53 30.66 -6.34
N PRO A 18 16.81 31.02 -6.09
CA PRO A 18 17.15 32.32 -5.50
C PRO A 18 16.65 33.52 -6.32
N SER A 19 16.57 33.34 -7.64
CA SER A 19 15.96 34.27 -8.58
C SER A 19 14.86 33.56 -9.37
N PRO A 20 13.72 34.20 -9.63
CA PRO A 20 12.58 33.57 -10.30
C PRO A 20 12.97 33.13 -11.73
N PRO A 21 12.76 31.84 -12.09
CA PRO A 21 13.04 31.38 -13.44
C PRO A 21 12.11 32.03 -14.47
N PRO A 22 12.58 32.28 -15.71
CA PRO A 22 11.74 32.85 -16.76
C PRO A 22 10.62 31.88 -17.18
N VAL A 23 9.41 32.40 -17.29
CA VAL A 23 8.23 31.63 -17.73
C VAL A 23 7.95 31.91 -19.19
N ILE A 24 8.00 30.86 -20.02
CA ILE A 24 7.64 30.93 -21.44
C ILE A 24 6.27 30.28 -21.62
N LYS A 25 5.27 31.07 -22.01
CA LYS A 25 3.93 30.56 -22.33
C LYS A 25 3.89 30.16 -23.81
N VAL A 26 3.68 28.87 -24.07
CA VAL A 26 3.44 28.34 -25.42
C VAL A 26 1.96 28.02 -25.53
N GLU A 27 1.25 28.75 -26.39
CA GLU A 27 -0.19 28.54 -26.57
C GLU A 27 -0.45 27.28 -27.40
N ALA A 28 -1.29 26.38 -26.87
CA ALA A 28 -1.75 25.22 -27.60
C ALA A 28 -2.91 25.61 -28.53
N ARG A 29 -2.91 25.08 -29.75
CA ARG A 29 -4.07 25.20 -30.66
C ARG A 29 -5.16 24.25 -30.18
N GLN A 30 -6.11 24.77 -29.41
CA GLN A 30 -7.31 24.05 -29.00
C GLN A 30 -8.52 24.74 -29.61
N TYR A 31 -9.50 23.97 -30.04
CA TYR A 31 -10.78 24.54 -30.48
C TYR A 31 -11.57 25.04 -29.26
N PRO A 32 -12.43 26.06 -29.43
CA PRO A 32 -13.22 26.60 -28.32
C PRO A 32 -14.14 25.52 -27.72
N VAL A 33 -14.25 25.52 -26.39
CA VAL A 33 -15.17 24.66 -25.65
C VAL A 33 -16.16 25.54 -24.91
N THR A 34 -17.46 25.35 -25.16
CA THR A 34 -18.52 26.03 -24.41
C THR A 34 -18.85 25.23 -23.16
N VAL A 35 -18.77 25.86 -21.99
CA VAL A 35 -19.03 25.23 -20.70
C VAL A 35 -20.44 25.58 -20.22
N HIS A 36 -21.20 24.56 -19.87
CA HIS A 36 -22.57 24.66 -19.36
C HIS A 36 -22.60 24.13 -17.93
N PHE A 37 -23.18 24.89 -17.00
CA PHE A 37 -23.42 24.46 -15.62
C PHE A 37 -24.87 24.05 -15.44
N ASN A 38 -25.14 23.01 -14.66
CA ASN A 38 -26.49 22.72 -14.22
C ASN A 38 -26.95 23.77 -13.20
N LYS A 39 -28.26 24.08 -13.17
CA LYS A 39 -28.84 24.97 -12.15
C LYS A 39 -28.72 24.38 -10.73
N HIS A 40 -28.95 23.07 -10.61
CA HIS A 40 -28.87 22.32 -9.35
C HIS A 40 -27.76 21.27 -9.40
N THR A 41 -27.12 21.05 -8.25
CA THR A 41 -26.07 20.05 -8.08
C THR A 41 -26.67 18.81 -7.40
N GLU A 42 -26.66 17.67 -8.10
CA GLU A 42 -27.09 16.40 -7.53
C GLU A 42 -26.02 15.85 -6.59
N MET A 43 -26.35 15.74 -5.30
CA MET A 43 -25.38 15.33 -4.28
C MET A 43 -25.25 13.82 -4.14
N ASN A 44 -26.35 13.08 -4.31
CA ASN A 44 -26.41 11.66 -3.97
C ASN A 44 -26.25 10.77 -5.21
N ASP A 45 -26.98 11.04 -6.30
CA ASP A 45 -26.96 10.19 -7.50
C ASP A 45 -26.54 10.98 -8.76
N TYR A 46 -25.26 11.37 -8.80
CA TYR A 46 -24.67 11.99 -10.00
C TYR A 46 -24.56 11.02 -11.19
N VAL A 47 -24.68 9.70 -10.97
CA VAL A 47 -24.69 8.69 -12.04
C VAL A 47 -25.99 8.79 -12.83
N GLN A 48 -27.15 8.95 -12.17
CA GLN A 48 -28.41 9.25 -12.84
C GLN A 48 -28.40 10.61 -13.55
N ALA A 49 -27.86 11.64 -12.90
CA ALA A 49 -27.71 12.95 -13.53
C ALA A 49 -26.90 12.85 -14.84
N ALA A 50 -25.82 12.07 -14.83
CA ALA A 50 -25.02 11.78 -16.01
C ALA A 50 -25.83 11.03 -17.08
N TYR A 51 -26.56 9.97 -16.70
CA TYR A 51 -27.43 9.23 -17.62
C TYR A 51 -28.43 10.15 -18.34
N GLN A 52 -29.17 10.97 -17.59
CA GLN A 52 -30.16 11.88 -18.14
C GLN A 52 -29.52 12.89 -19.11
N LYS A 53 -28.34 13.42 -18.75
CA LYS A 53 -27.60 14.35 -19.60
C LYS A 53 -27.13 13.70 -20.90
N VAL A 54 -26.60 12.48 -20.83
CA VAL A 54 -26.18 11.70 -22.02
C VAL A 54 -27.37 11.45 -22.95
N VAL A 55 -28.54 11.07 -22.41
CA VAL A 55 -29.76 10.86 -23.20
C VAL A 55 -30.19 12.17 -23.90
N LYS A 56 -30.16 13.31 -23.18
CA LYS A 56 -30.51 14.62 -23.73
C LYS A 56 -29.56 15.04 -24.86
N ILE A 57 -28.25 14.89 -24.66
CA ILE A 57 -27.23 15.15 -25.70
C ILE A 57 -27.45 14.23 -26.90
N HIS A 58 -27.62 12.93 -26.66
CA HIS A 58 -27.78 11.94 -27.71
C HIS A 58 -28.95 12.28 -28.64
N ARG A 59 -30.10 12.62 -28.07
CA ARG A 59 -31.35 12.89 -28.80
C ARG A 59 -31.45 14.28 -29.44
N LYS A 60 -30.85 15.31 -28.83
CA LYS A 60 -31.09 16.70 -29.24
C LYS A 60 -29.92 17.35 -29.97
N LEU A 61 -28.69 16.86 -29.77
CA LEU A 61 -27.49 17.55 -30.27
C LEU A 61 -26.88 16.86 -31.50
N PRO A 62 -26.20 17.63 -32.39
CA PRO A 62 -25.54 17.11 -33.59
C PRO A 62 -24.51 16.01 -33.33
N GLU A 63 -23.98 15.42 -34.40
CA GLU A 63 -22.97 14.37 -34.34
C GLU A 63 -21.73 14.76 -33.51
N GLY A 64 -21.26 13.80 -32.72
CA GLY A 64 -20.03 13.88 -31.93
C GLY A 64 -20.03 12.82 -30.84
N ALA A 65 -18.86 12.29 -30.51
CA ALA A 65 -18.73 11.34 -29.41
C ALA A 65 -18.93 12.05 -28.06
N ILE A 66 -19.51 11.31 -27.10
CA ILE A 66 -19.78 11.77 -25.75
C ILE A 66 -18.77 11.11 -24.80
N LEU A 67 -18.07 11.90 -24.01
CA LEU A 67 -17.18 11.44 -22.94
C LEU A 67 -17.78 11.79 -21.58
N VAL A 68 -17.96 10.79 -20.72
CA VAL A 68 -18.55 10.95 -19.39
C VAL A 68 -17.49 10.65 -18.34
N PHE A 69 -17.29 11.56 -17.37
CA PHE A 69 -16.39 11.35 -16.25
C PHE A 69 -17.16 10.91 -14.99
N LEU A 70 -16.81 9.73 -14.46
CA LEU A 70 -17.30 9.17 -13.21
C LEU A 70 -16.12 8.77 -12.30
N THR A 71 -16.38 8.33 -11.06
CA THR A 71 -15.34 8.20 -10.04
C THR A 71 -14.71 6.80 -9.99
N GLY A 72 -15.43 5.75 -10.39
CA GLY A 72 -14.94 4.38 -10.28
C GLY A 72 -15.63 3.35 -11.17
N GLN A 73 -15.05 2.15 -11.21
CA GLN A 73 -15.48 1.04 -12.07
C GLN A 73 -16.96 0.68 -11.90
N ARG A 74 -17.46 0.58 -10.65
CA ARG A 74 -18.86 0.21 -10.37
C ARG A 74 -19.85 1.15 -11.05
N GLU A 75 -19.65 2.45 -10.88
CA GLU A 75 -20.49 3.51 -11.47
C GLU A 75 -20.42 3.49 -13.00
N ILE A 76 -19.21 3.30 -13.54
CA ILE A 76 -18.99 3.17 -14.98
C ILE A 76 -19.80 2.01 -15.54
N LEU A 77 -19.66 0.82 -14.96
CA LEU A 77 -20.35 -0.39 -15.42
C LEU A 77 -21.87 -0.28 -15.24
N GLN A 78 -22.34 0.40 -14.19
CA GLN A 78 -23.77 0.70 -13.99
C GLN A 78 -24.31 1.57 -15.12
N LEU A 79 -23.65 2.69 -15.41
CA LEU A 79 -24.07 3.61 -16.46
C LEU A 79 -23.99 2.98 -17.85
N VAL A 80 -22.93 2.21 -18.13
CA VAL A 80 -22.76 1.48 -19.40
C VAL A 80 -23.93 0.52 -19.63
N ARG A 81 -24.28 -0.30 -18.62
CA ARG A 81 -25.41 -1.23 -18.70
C ARG A 81 -26.74 -0.49 -18.90
N GLN A 82 -26.95 0.61 -18.18
CA GLN A 82 -28.16 1.42 -18.30
C GLN A 82 -28.32 2.04 -19.69
N LEU A 83 -27.24 2.59 -20.26
CA LEU A 83 -27.25 3.18 -21.60
C LEU A 83 -27.45 2.13 -22.69
N ARG A 84 -26.76 0.98 -22.63
CA ARG A 84 -26.95 -0.13 -23.58
C ARG A 84 -28.38 -0.66 -23.55
N ARG A 85 -28.96 -0.83 -22.36
CA ARG A 85 -30.32 -1.35 -22.21
C ARG A 85 -31.39 -0.42 -22.81
N ASN A 86 -31.21 0.90 -22.65
CA ASN A 86 -32.25 1.88 -22.98
C ASN A 86 -32.07 2.53 -24.35
N LEU A 87 -30.83 2.58 -24.88
CA LEU A 87 -30.47 3.23 -26.14
C LEU A 87 -29.74 2.30 -27.13
N GLY A 88 -29.42 1.06 -26.73
CA GLY A 88 -28.73 0.09 -27.56
C GLY A 88 -29.56 -0.41 -28.75
N SER A 89 -28.86 -0.94 -29.75
CA SER A 89 -29.45 -1.43 -30.99
C SER A 89 -30.03 -2.83 -30.80
N GLY A 90 -31.29 -2.94 -30.36
CA GLY A 90 -32.01 -4.23 -30.42
C GLY A 90 -32.99 -4.53 -29.30
N LYS A 91 -34.23 -4.04 -29.43
CA LYS A 91 -35.49 -4.80 -29.22
C LYS A 91 -36.67 -3.84 -29.46
N LYS A 92 -37.19 -3.81 -30.68
CA LYS A 92 -38.61 -3.49 -30.86
C LYS A 92 -39.38 -4.58 -30.11
N LYS A 93 -39.88 -4.26 -28.91
CA LYS A 93 -40.87 -5.12 -28.24
C LYS A 93 -42.11 -5.16 -29.13
N ASN A 94 -42.28 -6.22 -29.90
CA ASN A 94 -43.61 -6.57 -30.40
C ASN A 94 -44.49 -6.76 -29.16
N LYS A 95 -45.45 -5.85 -28.94
CA LYS A 95 -46.47 -5.98 -27.89
C LYS A 95 -47.27 -7.25 -28.18
N ALA A 96 -46.96 -8.35 -27.50
CA ALA A 96 -47.90 -9.44 -27.31
C ALA A 96 -48.87 -9.06 -26.16
N PRO A 97 -50.15 -9.48 -26.20
CA PRO A 97 -51.15 -9.00 -25.27
C PRO A 97 -50.89 -9.55 -23.86
N ALA A 98 -51.18 -8.72 -22.87
CA ALA A 98 -50.91 -8.98 -21.47
C ALA A 98 -51.59 -10.26 -20.96
N THR A 99 -50.78 -11.22 -20.51
CA THR A 99 -51.20 -12.27 -19.60
C THR A 99 -50.46 -12.10 -18.28
N ASN A 100 -51.24 -11.96 -17.21
CA ASN A 100 -50.85 -11.86 -15.81
C ASN A 100 -49.62 -12.71 -15.44
N SER A 101 -48.53 -12.05 -15.04
CA SER A 101 -47.44 -12.68 -14.30
C SER A 101 -47.13 -11.86 -13.05
N ARG A 102 -47.94 -12.05 -12.01
CA ARG A 102 -47.72 -11.50 -10.66
C ARG A 102 -46.57 -12.19 -9.89
N ASN A 103 -45.87 -13.14 -10.52
CA ASN A 103 -44.85 -13.98 -9.87
C ASN A 103 -43.39 -13.73 -10.30
N ARG A 104 -43.08 -12.56 -10.87
CA ARG A 104 -41.70 -12.24 -11.29
C ARG A 104 -41.01 -11.15 -10.47
N ILE A 105 -41.70 -10.63 -9.45
CA ILE A 105 -41.20 -9.56 -8.56
C ILE A 105 -40.51 -10.14 -7.31
N GLN A 106 -40.66 -11.43 -7.03
CA GLN A 106 -40.17 -12.03 -5.79
C GLN A 106 -38.71 -12.52 -5.86
N ASP A 107 -38.20 -12.85 -7.06
CA ASP A 107 -36.81 -13.31 -7.23
C ASP A 107 -35.80 -12.15 -7.38
N GLU A 108 -36.23 -10.94 -7.76
CA GLU A 108 -35.34 -9.76 -7.80
C GLU A 108 -35.24 -9.01 -6.47
N ALA A 109 -36.09 -9.35 -5.50
CA ALA A 109 -36.05 -8.77 -4.15
C ALA A 109 -34.91 -9.36 -3.28
N TRP A 110 -34.25 -10.44 -3.72
CA TRP A 110 -33.14 -11.06 -2.99
C TRP A 110 -31.78 -10.36 -3.23
N TYR A 111 -31.65 -9.56 -4.29
CA TYR A 111 -30.39 -8.86 -4.62
C TYR A 111 -30.32 -7.39 -4.15
N ILE A 112 -31.40 -6.88 -3.55
CA ILE A 112 -31.53 -5.45 -3.15
C ILE A 112 -31.31 -5.26 -1.64
N ARG A 113 -31.08 -6.33 -0.87
CA ARG A 113 -31.04 -6.24 0.61
C ARG A 113 -29.67 -6.45 1.28
N GLU A 114 -28.57 -6.42 0.52
CA GLU A 114 -27.24 -6.36 1.12
C GLU A 114 -26.51 -5.07 0.73
N HIS A 115 -26.27 -4.28 1.78
CA HIS A 115 -25.29 -3.22 1.95
C HIS A 115 -25.55 -1.84 1.34
N ASP A 116 -26.24 -1.02 2.14
CA ASP A 116 -25.68 0.27 2.52
C ASP A 116 -24.63 0.05 3.63
N ASP A 117 -23.47 0.67 3.46
CA ASP A 117 -22.95 1.51 4.54
C ASP A 117 -23.49 2.91 4.26
N ASP A 118 -23.91 3.57 5.34
CA ASP A 118 -24.45 4.93 5.51
C ASP A 118 -25.98 5.07 5.42
N ASP A 119 -26.65 4.83 6.56
CA ASP A 119 -27.70 5.75 6.98
C ASP A 119 -27.70 5.92 8.52
N ASP A 120 -27.49 7.17 8.93
CA ASP A 120 -27.57 7.67 10.30
C ASP A 120 -28.99 7.47 10.86
N GLN A 121 -29.14 6.68 11.92
CA GLN A 121 -30.34 6.72 12.75
C GLN A 121 -29.99 7.34 14.10
N ALA A 122 -30.11 8.66 14.18
CA ALA A 122 -30.23 9.38 15.44
C ALA A 122 -31.67 9.21 15.97
N ASP A 123 -31.77 8.76 17.22
CA ASP A 123 -33.01 8.62 17.98
C ASP A 123 -33.77 9.94 18.06
N LEU A 124 -35.03 9.94 17.64
CA LEU A 124 -36.04 10.92 18.05
C LEU A 124 -37.37 10.19 18.32
N ASP A 125 -37.59 9.90 19.60
CA ASP A 125 -38.92 9.64 20.16
C ASP A 125 -39.79 10.91 20.13
N ASP A 126 -41.10 10.68 20.01
CA ASP A 126 -42.24 11.58 20.24
C ASP A 126 -42.44 12.80 19.29
N ALA A 127 -43.44 12.71 18.41
CA ALA A 127 -44.76 13.30 18.66
C ALA A 127 -45.70 13.24 17.44
N ASP A 128 -46.94 12.89 17.77
CA ASP A 128 -48.14 12.72 16.98
C ASP A 128 -48.71 13.98 16.27
N VAL A 129 -49.32 13.74 15.08
CA VAL A 129 -50.65 14.21 14.63
C VAL A 129 -50.82 15.61 13.93
N TYR A 130 -51.73 15.58 12.93
CA TYR A 130 -52.27 16.59 11.98
C TYR A 130 -51.38 16.91 10.76
N GLY A 131 -51.82 16.84 9.50
CA GLY A 131 -53.12 16.62 8.88
C GLY A 131 -52.97 16.89 7.37
N GLU A 132 -53.84 16.30 6.55
CA GLU A 132 -53.99 16.54 5.11
C GLU A 132 -54.00 18.03 4.76
N GLU A 133 -53.30 18.46 3.71
CA GLU A 133 -53.87 19.30 2.64
C GLU A 133 -53.14 19.05 1.31
N ALA A 134 -53.93 18.81 0.28
CA ALA A 134 -53.50 18.71 -1.11
C ALA A 134 -53.08 20.10 -1.63
N GLY A 135 -51.85 20.19 -2.14
CA GLY A 135 -51.35 21.34 -2.89
C GLY A 135 -50.85 20.89 -4.26
N ASP A 136 -51.70 21.11 -5.27
CA ASP A 136 -51.35 21.12 -6.69
C ASP A 136 -50.34 22.26 -6.93
N ASP A 137 -49.14 21.93 -7.39
CA ASP A 137 -48.27 22.90 -8.06
C ASP A 137 -47.55 22.22 -9.24
N SER A 138 -48.22 22.30 -10.38
CA SER A 138 -47.68 22.02 -11.69
C SER A 138 -46.86 23.23 -12.17
N GLY A 139 -45.62 23.30 -11.69
CA GLY A 139 -44.63 24.31 -12.07
C GLY A 139 -43.77 23.88 -13.27
N ASP A 140 -44.17 24.36 -14.44
CA ASP A 140 -43.49 24.43 -15.74
C ASP A 140 -41.99 24.85 -15.65
N ASP A 141 -41.04 23.92 -15.88
CA ASP A 141 -39.60 24.23 -16.12
C ASP A 141 -39.34 24.46 -17.62
N SER A 142 -39.90 25.56 -18.12
CA SER A 142 -39.56 26.14 -19.43
C SER A 142 -38.53 27.24 -19.25
N GLY A 143 -37.29 26.85 -18.95
CA GLY A 143 -36.11 27.72 -19.02
C GLY A 143 -35.33 27.49 -20.30
N ASP A 144 -35.78 28.15 -21.36
CA ASP A 144 -35.16 28.39 -22.66
C ASP A 144 -33.64 28.64 -22.58
N ASP A 145 -32.84 27.76 -23.22
CA ASP A 145 -31.49 28.03 -23.68
C ASP A 145 -31.44 27.63 -25.16
N GLY A 146 -31.43 28.65 -26.02
CA GLY A 146 -31.65 28.55 -27.46
C GLY A 146 -30.78 27.53 -28.20
N ALA A 147 -31.43 26.47 -28.66
CA ALA A 147 -31.00 25.67 -29.80
C ALA A 147 -32.15 25.68 -30.81
N ASP A 148 -31.92 26.28 -31.97
CA ASP A 148 -32.83 26.22 -33.11
C ASP A 148 -33.19 24.76 -33.39
N GLU A 149 -34.49 24.45 -33.32
CA GLU A 149 -35.04 23.13 -33.65
C GLU A 149 -35.05 22.96 -35.19
N GLU A 150 -33.87 22.70 -35.77
CA GLU A 150 -33.83 22.06 -37.08
C GLU A 150 -34.05 20.56 -36.91
N GLU A 151 -35.24 20.07 -37.32
CA GLU A 151 -35.57 18.65 -37.42
C GLU A 151 -34.64 17.95 -38.43
N GLY A 152 -33.43 17.62 -37.99
CA GLY A 152 -32.53 16.73 -38.72
C GLY A 152 -32.99 15.28 -38.62
N GLU A 153 -32.95 14.53 -39.72
CA GLU A 153 -33.11 13.07 -39.71
C GLU A 153 -32.22 12.44 -38.62
N ASP A 154 -32.74 11.51 -37.82
CA ASP A 154 -32.01 10.76 -36.79
C ASP A 154 -30.84 9.98 -37.43
N LEU A 155 -29.71 10.65 -37.68
CA LEU A 155 -28.51 10.10 -38.32
C LEU A 155 -27.87 8.98 -37.47
N PHE A 156 -28.14 8.97 -36.16
CA PHE A 156 -27.58 8.02 -35.19
C PHE A 156 -28.65 7.54 -34.19
N PRO A 157 -29.53 6.60 -34.58
CA PRO A 157 -30.59 6.08 -33.68
C PRO A 157 -30.05 5.20 -32.54
N TYR A 158 -28.75 4.85 -32.57
CA TYR A 158 -28.14 3.91 -31.64
C TYR A 158 -26.90 4.50 -30.97
N VAL A 159 -26.55 3.95 -29.80
CA VAL A 159 -25.31 4.27 -29.09
C VAL A 159 -24.35 3.10 -29.10
N HIS A 160 -23.06 3.39 -29.24
CA HIS A 160 -21.97 2.45 -29.00
C HIS A 160 -21.27 2.86 -27.70
N VAL A 161 -21.51 2.13 -26.62
CA VAL A 161 -21.10 2.53 -25.26
C VAL A 161 -19.89 1.71 -24.82
N LEU A 162 -18.79 2.36 -24.44
CA LEU A 162 -17.54 1.72 -24.01
C LEU A 162 -17.09 2.23 -22.63
N PRO A 163 -16.70 1.33 -21.70
CA PRO A 163 -16.06 1.72 -20.45
C PRO A 163 -14.58 2.06 -20.65
N LEU A 164 -14.02 2.94 -19.83
CA LEU A 164 -12.59 3.23 -19.81
C LEU A 164 -12.07 3.53 -18.39
N TYR A 165 -11.31 2.60 -17.82
CA TYR A 165 -10.70 2.75 -16.50
C TYR A 165 -9.38 1.97 -16.44
N SER A 166 -8.51 2.29 -15.48
CA SER A 166 -7.12 1.83 -15.46
C SER A 166 -6.94 0.31 -15.39
N MET A 167 -7.84 -0.40 -14.70
CA MET A 167 -7.82 -1.87 -14.56
C MET A 167 -8.45 -2.61 -15.74
N LEU A 168 -9.00 -1.90 -16.73
CA LEU A 168 -9.59 -2.52 -17.91
C LEU A 168 -8.49 -3.18 -18.76
N ALA A 169 -8.74 -4.35 -19.35
CA ALA A 169 -7.74 -5.05 -20.18
C ALA A 169 -7.29 -4.17 -21.37
N ASN A 170 -6.01 -4.28 -21.76
CA ASN A 170 -5.45 -3.39 -22.81
C ASN A 170 -6.24 -3.47 -24.12
N ASP A 171 -6.60 -4.67 -24.57
CA ASP A 171 -7.40 -4.88 -25.78
C ASP A 171 -8.77 -4.17 -25.69
N GLU A 172 -9.39 -4.13 -24.52
CA GLU A 172 -10.66 -3.43 -24.30
C GLU A 172 -10.47 -1.91 -24.21
N GLN A 173 -9.38 -1.44 -23.61
CA GLN A 173 -9.01 -0.02 -23.64
C GLN A 173 -8.78 0.45 -25.08
N MET A 174 -8.19 -0.37 -25.94
CA MET A 174 -7.89 0.02 -27.33
C MET A 174 -9.15 0.22 -28.18
N LYS A 175 -10.26 -0.44 -27.85
CA LYS A 175 -11.55 -0.29 -28.56
C LYS A 175 -12.06 1.16 -28.59
N VAL A 176 -11.71 1.99 -27.60
CA VAL A 176 -12.14 3.40 -27.57
C VAL A 176 -11.51 4.26 -28.66
N PHE A 177 -10.45 3.78 -29.32
CA PHE A 177 -9.81 4.46 -30.45
C PHE A 177 -10.34 3.98 -31.81
N GLU A 178 -11.09 2.88 -31.83
CA GLU A 178 -11.70 2.36 -33.04
C GLU A 178 -12.93 3.21 -33.42
N ALA A 179 -13.21 3.29 -34.72
CA ALA A 179 -14.41 3.99 -35.18
C ALA A 179 -15.67 3.22 -34.75
N PRO A 180 -16.71 3.90 -34.23
CA PRO A 180 -17.95 3.22 -33.87
C PRO A 180 -18.61 2.63 -35.12
N PRO A 181 -19.44 1.58 -34.97
CA PRO A 181 -20.24 1.04 -36.07
C PRO A 181 -21.10 2.11 -36.75
N ALA A 182 -21.42 1.90 -38.03
CA ALA A 182 -22.25 2.84 -38.78
C ALA A 182 -23.59 3.11 -38.05
N LYS A 183 -24.05 4.37 -38.08
CA LYS A 183 -25.28 4.83 -37.41
C LYS A 183 -25.26 4.72 -35.87
N HIS A 184 -24.09 4.55 -35.26
CA HIS A 184 -23.94 4.59 -33.80
C HIS A 184 -23.16 5.82 -33.34
N ARG A 185 -23.67 6.50 -32.30
CA ARG A 185 -22.92 7.54 -31.59
C ARG A 185 -22.04 6.90 -30.53
N LEU A 186 -20.74 7.20 -30.55
CA LEU A 186 -19.81 6.71 -29.54
C LEU A 186 -20.04 7.41 -28.19
N VAL A 187 -20.17 6.63 -27.13
CA VAL A 187 -20.28 7.10 -25.74
C VAL A 187 -19.22 6.39 -24.90
N ILE A 188 -18.28 7.14 -24.37
CA ILE A 188 -17.19 6.63 -23.53
C ILE A 188 -17.48 7.03 -22.09
N VAL A 189 -17.55 6.06 -21.19
CA VAL A 189 -17.76 6.29 -19.75
C VAL A 189 -16.46 5.97 -19.03
N ALA A 190 -15.81 6.99 -18.45
CA ALA A 190 -14.43 6.92 -18.02
C ALA A 190 -14.17 7.47 -16.62
N THR A 191 -13.07 7.04 -16.01
CA THR A 191 -12.47 7.73 -14.85
C THR A 191 -11.52 8.86 -15.31
N ASN A 192 -10.75 9.42 -14.38
CA ASN A 192 -9.65 10.36 -14.64
C ASN A 192 -8.56 9.86 -15.61
N VAL A 193 -8.55 8.58 -16.02
CA VAL A 193 -7.67 8.07 -17.08
C VAL A 193 -7.83 8.83 -18.40
N ALA A 194 -9.05 9.31 -18.69
CA ALA A 194 -9.31 10.12 -19.88
C ALA A 194 -8.91 11.61 -19.73
N GLU A 195 -8.48 12.05 -18.55
CA GLU A 195 -8.22 13.47 -18.23
C GLU A 195 -6.90 13.99 -18.81
N THR A 196 -5.83 13.19 -18.82
CA THR A 196 -4.45 13.64 -19.13
C THR A 196 -3.81 12.87 -20.30
N SER A 197 -3.93 11.55 -20.35
CA SER A 197 -3.02 10.71 -21.16
C SER A 197 -3.51 10.28 -22.54
N LEU A 198 -4.81 10.34 -22.84
CA LEU A 198 -5.37 9.79 -24.08
C LEU A 198 -6.11 10.84 -24.92
N THR A 199 -5.76 10.96 -26.19
CA THR A 199 -6.52 11.75 -27.17
C THR A 199 -7.56 10.87 -27.83
N LEU A 200 -8.78 10.91 -27.30
CA LEU A 200 -9.92 10.19 -27.86
C LEU A 200 -10.41 10.90 -29.13
N PRO A 201 -10.38 10.27 -30.31
CA PRO A 201 -10.80 10.91 -31.55
C PRO A 201 -12.31 11.15 -31.56
N GLY A 202 -12.74 12.29 -32.11
CA GLY A 202 -14.16 12.57 -32.36
C GLY A 202 -15.00 12.98 -31.16
N VAL A 203 -14.41 13.14 -29.97
CA VAL A 203 -15.11 13.67 -28.79
C VAL A 203 -15.46 15.14 -29.01
N ARG A 204 -16.76 15.46 -28.94
CA ARG A 204 -17.29 16.83 -28.97
C ARG A 204 -18.10 17.20 -27.74
N TYR A 205 -18.59 16.22 -27.00
CA TYR A 205 -19.40 16.45 -25.81
C TYR A 205 -18.73 15.81 -24.61
N VAL A 206 -18.56 16.59 -23.54
CA VAL A 206 -18.10 16.09 -22.24
C VAL A 206 -19.24 16.23 -21.23
N VAL A 207 -19.47 15.21 -20.42
CA VAL A 207 -20.34 15.24 -19.25
C VAL A 207 -19.47 15.02 -18.03
N ASP A 208 -19.38 16.02 -17.16
CA ASP A 208 -18.48 15.99 -16.00
C ASP A 208 -19.27 15.93 -14.70
N ALA A 209 -19.12 14.82 -13.97
CA ALA A 209 -19.70 14.67 -12.62
C ALA A 209 -19.02 15.57 -11.58
N GLY A 210 -17.83 16.12 -11.87
CA GLY A 210 -17.11 17.01 -10.96
C GLY A 210 -16.45 16.31 -9.78
N ARG A 211 -16.46 14.97 -9.74
CA ARG A 211 -15.92 14.17 -8.65
C ARG A 211 -14.74 13.32 -9.09
N THR A 212 -13.91 12.96 -8.13
CA THR A 212 -12.81 12.01 -8.28
C THR A 212 -12.71 11.15 -7.02
N LYS A 213 -12.27 9.90 -7.19
CA LYS A 213 -11.97 9.00 -6.07
C LYS A 213 -10.46 9.02 -5.85
N GLU A 214 -10.03 9.56 -4.72
CA GLU A 214 -8.62 9.67 -4.35
C GLU A 214 -8.32 8.91 -3.08
N ARG A 215 -7.08 8.43 -2.96
CA ARG A 215 -6.59 7.80 -1.74
C ARG A 215 -6.11 8.90 -0.80
N VAL A 216 -6.82 9.07 0.30
CA VAL A 216 -6.48 9.98 1.39
C VAL A 216 -5.69 9.20 2.43
N PHE A 217 -4.53 9.74 2.83
CA PHE A 217 -3.72 9.20 3.91
C PHE A 217 -3.83 10.11 5.13
N ASP A 218 -4.29 9.56 6.26
CA ASP A 218 -4.25 10.28 7.53
C ASP A 218 -2.90 10.04 8.22
N LEU A 219 -2.10 11.11 8.33
CA LEU A 219 -0.80 11.11 8.98
C LEU A 219 -0.85 10.72 10.46
N LYS A 220 -1.99 10.94 11.15
CA LYS A 220 -2.11 10.66 12.58
C LYS A 220 -2.41 9.18 12.85
N SER A 221 -3.38 8.61 12.15
CA SER A 221 -3.73 7.20 12.29
C SER A 221 -2.85 6.26 11.47
N GLY A 222 -2.16 6.77 10.44
CA GLY A 222 -1.43 5.95 9.48
C GLY A 222 -2.35 5.14 8.55
N ILE A 223 -3.64 5.49 8.48
CA ILE A 223 -4.64 4.77 7.70
C ILE A 223 -4.78 5.42 6.33
N SER A 224 -4.93 4.58 5.30
CA SER A 224 -5.32 4.99 3.96
C SER A 224 -6.77 4.66 3.69
N GLN A 225 -7.55 5.65 3.27
CA GLN A 225 -8.93 5.49 2.84
C GLN A 225 -9.12 6.01 1.42
N PHE A 226 -10.08 5.46 0.68
CA PHE A 226 -10.49 6.04 -0.58
C PHE A 226 -11.75 6.88 -0.36
N GLU A 227 -11.69 8.14 -0.73
CA GLU A 227 -12.81 9.07 -0.60
C GLU A 227 -13.18 9.66 -1.96
N ILE A 228 -14.47 9.93 -2.14
CA ILE A 228 -14.97 10.67 -3.29
C ILE A 228 -14.99 12.15 -2.90
N GLN A 229 -14.26 12.97 -3.65
CA GLN A 229 -14.13 14.39 -3.39
C GLN A 229 -14.36 15.20 -4.67
N TRP A 230 -14.60 16.51 -4.50
CA TRP A 230 -14.66 17.44 -5.62
C TRP A 230 -13.30 17.53 -6.33
N ILE A 231 -13.32 17.60 -7.65
CA ILE A 231 -12.11 17.86 -8.43
C ILE A 231 -11.65 19.31 -8.27
N SER A 232 -10.41 19.58 -8.64
CA SER A 232 -9.93 20.96 -8.76
C SER A 232 -10.52 21.66 -9.99
N LYS A 233 -10.56 23.00 -9.96
CA LYS A 233 -10.91 23.83 -11.14
C LYS A 233 -10.02 23.49 -12.34
N ALA A 234 -8.72 23.31 -12.10
CA ALA A 234 -7.77 22.90 -13.13
C ALA A 234 -8.10 21.53 -13.76
N SER A 235 -8.53 20.55 -12.95
CA SER A 235 -8.99 19.25 -13.47
C SER A 235 -10.30 19.37 -14.25
N ALA A 236 -11.27 20.15 -13.76
CA ALA A 236 -12.51 20.42 -14.47
C ALA A 236 -12.28 21.08 -15.84
N ASP A 237 -11.29 21.98 -15.93
CA ASP A 237 -10.92 22.65 -17.18
C ASP A 237 -10.18 21.69 -18.13
N GLN A 238 -9.32 20.81 -17.60
CA GLN A 238 -8.69 19.76 -18.40
C GLN A 238 -9.71 18.76 -18.98
N ARG A 239 -10.69 18.34 -18.15
CA ARG A 239 -11.81 17.49 -18.58
C ARG A 239 -12.64 18.17 -19.65
N ALA A 240 -13.05 19.42 -19.45
CA ALA A 240 -13.75 20.22 -20.46
C ALA A 240 -12.94 20.31 -21.76
N GLY A 241 -11.64 20.50 -21.66
CA GLY A 241 -10.73 20.57 -22.80
C GLY A 241 -10.70 19.33 -23.69
N ARG A 242 -11.15 18.17 -23.20
CA ARG A 242 -11.26 16.94 -24.01
C ARG A 242 -12.26 17.07 -25.15
N ALA A 243 -13.27 17.93 -25.02
CA ALA A 243 -14.23 18.23 -26.09
C ALA A 243 -13.63 19.08 -27.24
N GLY A 244 -12.57 19.83 -26.97
CA GLY A 244 -11.99 20.83 -27.90
C GLY A 244 -10.79 20.33 -28.72
N ARG A 245 -10.58 19.02 -28.83
CA ARG A 245 -9.37 18.44 -29.46
C ARG A 245 -9.44 18.42 -30.99
N THR A 246 -10.54 17.91 -31.55
CA THR A 246 -10.71 17.73 -33.00
C THR A 246 -11.62 18.78 -33.65
N GLY A 247 -12.31 19.59 -32.85
CA GLY A 247 -13.23 20.63 -33.30
C GLY A 247 -13.85 21.36 -32.09
N PRO A 248 -14.70 22.38 -32.33
CA PRO A 248 -15.46 23.02 -31.27
C PRO A 248 -16.30 21.99 -30.51
N GLY A 249 -16.39 22.15 -29.19
CA GLY A 249 -17.06 21.19 -28.32
C GLY A 249 -17.83 21.83 -27.19
N HIS A 250 -18.58 21.01 -26.47
CA HIS A 250 -19.39 21.40 -25.33
C HIS A 250 -19.06 20.55 -24.10
N CYS A 251 -18.96 21.20 -22.94
CA CYS A 251 -18.81 20.53 -21.66
C CYS A 251 -20.04 20.82 -20.79
N TYR A 252 -20.70 19.77 -20.31
CA TYR A 252 -21.84 19.84 -19.40
C TYR A 252 -21.40 19.41 -18.01
N ARG A 253 -21.28 20.38 -17.11
CA ARG A 253 -20.96 20.17 -15.70
C ARG A 253 -22.23 19.85 -14.94
N LEU A 254 -22.26 18.71 -14.24
CA LEU A 254 -23.43 18.24 -13.48
C LEU A 254 -23.61 18.95 -12.13
N TYR A 255 -22.86 20.03 -11.91
CA TYR A 255 -22.82 20.84 -10.72
C TYR A 255 -23.02 22.31 -11.10
N SER A 256 -23.48 23.10 -10.14
CA SER A 256 -23.74 24.53 -10.32
C SER A 256 -22.46 25.36 -10.35
N SER A 257 -22.56 26.56 -10.93
CA SER A 257 -21.47 27.54 -10.92
C SER A 257 -21.11 27.95 -9.49
N ALA A 258 -22.08 28.01 -8.58
CA ALA A 258 -21.84 28.30 -7.17
C ALA A 258 -20.97 27.24 -6.50
N VAL A 259 -21.24 25.94 -6.74
CA VAL A 259 -20.40 24.84 -6.22
C VAL A 259 -19.01 24.90 -6.85
N TYR A 260 -18.92 25.16 -8.16
CA TYR A 260 -17.64 25.32 -8.82
C TYR A 260 -16.83 26.47 -8.21
N ASP A 261 -17.45 27.61 -7.94
CA ASP A 261 -16.71 28.78 -7.48
C ASP A 261 -16.31 28.72 -6.01
N ASN A 262 -17.19 28.17 -5.15
CA ASN A 262 -17.03 28.17 -3.70
C ASN A 262 -16.37 26.89 -3.14
N GLU A 263 -16.68 25.71 -3.71
CA GLU A 263 -16.22 24.41 -3.17
C GLU A 263 -14.95 23.90 -3.87
N PHE A 264 -14.79 24.16 -5.17
CA PHE A 264 -13.66 23.59 -5.91
C PHE A 264 -12.37 24.38 -5.64
N GLN A 265 -11.33 23.66 -5.23
CA GLN A 265 -9.99 24.24 -5.11
C GLN A 265 -9.42 24.58 -6.50
N LYS A 266 -8.63 25.65 -6.60
CA LYS A 266 -8.04 26.06 -7.89
C LYS A 266 -7.17 24.94 -8.50
N PHE A 267 -6.38 24.28 -7.67
CA PHE A 267 -5.48 23.19 -8.06
C PHE A 267 -5.54 22.06 -7.04
N SER A 268 -5.40 20.83 -7.49
CA SER A 268 -5.31 19.68 -6.58
C SER A 268 -4.05 19.78 -5.71
N PRO A 269 -4.09 19.31 -4.44
CA PRO A 269 -2.92 19.28 -3.58
C PRO A 269 -1.83 18.38 -4.21
N PRO A 270 -0.55 18.76 -4.12
CA PRO A 270 0.53 17.90 -4.58
C PRO A 270 0.59 16.58 -3.82
N GLN A 271 0.91 15.49 -4.51
CA GLN A 271 0.91 14.13 -3.98
C GLN A 271 1.79 13.96 -2.71
N ILE A 272 2.86 14.74 -2.58
CA ILE A 272 3.76 14.74 -1.40
C ILE A 272 3.04 15.12 -0.10
N LEU A 273 1.89 15.80 -0.17
CA LEU A 273 1.08 16.18 0.99
C LEU A 273 0.03 15.12 1.36
N CYS A 274 -0.28 14.21 0.45
CA CYS A 274 -1.42 13.30 0.57
C CYS A 274 -1.00 11.83 0.69
N GLN A 275 0.31 11.55 0.71
CA GLN A 275 0.85 10.19 0.73
C GLN A 275 2.00 10.07 1.72
N PRO A 276 2.27 8.84 2.21
CA PRO A 276 3.48 8.54 2.96
C PRO A 276 4.74 8.87 2.14
N ILE A 277 5.75 9.46 2.78
CA ILE A 277 6.96 10.00 2.12
C ILE A 277 8.25 9.29 2.53
N GLU A 278 8.17 8.10 3.12
CA GLU A 278 9.30 7.27 3.55
C GLU A 278 10.26 6.99 2.40
N ASP A 279 9.74 6.67 1.21
CA ASP A 279 10.54 6.38 0.02
C ASP A 279 11.33 7.61 -0.45
N VAL A 280 10.68 8.78 -0.48
CA VAL A 280 11.33 10.06 -0.82
C VAL A 280 12.43 10.38 0.19
N VAL A 281 12.13 10.26 1.48
CA VAL A 281 13.08 10.50 2.57
C VAL A 281 14.28 9.54 2.48
N LEU A 282 14.04 8.26 2.22
CA LEU A 282 15.08 7.25 2.06
C LEU A 282 15.98 7.56 0.86
N GLN A 283 15.39 7.92 -0.29
CA GLN A 283 16.13 8.30 -1.49
C GLN A 283 16.98 9.55 -1.25
N MET A 284 16.45 10.56 -0.55
CA MET A 284 17.19 11.76 -0.17
C MET A 284 18.39 11.42 0.73
N LYS A 285 18.20 10.55 1.73
CA LYS A 285 19.29 10.05 2.57
C LYS A 285 20.33 9.28 1.75
N ALA A 286 19.91 8.48 0.76
CA ALA A 286 20.80 7.75 -0.12
C ALA A 286 21.66 8.68 -0.99
N MET A 287 21.12 9.84 -1.36
CA MET A 287 21.83 10.89 -2.08
C MET A 287 22.77 11.72 -1.17
N GLY A 288 22.84 11.41 0.14
CA GLY A 288 23.67 12.14 1.11
C GLY A 288 23.03 13.43 1.64
N ILE A 289 21.72 13.62 1.46
CA ILE A 289 20.99 14.77 2.00
C ILE A 289 20.64 14.49 3.47
N GLU A 290 21.46 15.00 4.38
CA GLU A 290 21.26 14.75 5.82
C GLU A 290 20.11 15.58 6.40
N ASN A 291 20.05 16.88 6.07
CA ASN A 291 19.04 17.80 6.60
C ASN A 291 17.87 17.96 5.64
N ILE A 292 16.86 17.10 5.82
CA ILE A 292 15.67 17.06 4.97
C ILE A 292 14.76 18.27 5.20
N LEU A 293 14.72 18.82 6.41
CA LEU A 293 13.90 19.99 6.74
C LEU A 293 14.31 21.25 5.96
N GLN A 294 15.58 21.36 5.58
CA GLN A 294 16.10 22.47 4.78
C GLN A 294 16.09 22.20 3.28
N PHE A 295 15.61 21.03 2.86
CA PHE A 295 15.56 20.71 1.44
C PHE A 295 14.55 21.63 0.73
N PRO A 296 14.90 22.21 -0.42
CA PRO A 296 14.04 23.16 -1.11
C PRO A 296 12.95 22.44 -1.91
N PHE A 297 11.92 21.94 -1.22
CA PHE A 297 10.75 21.37 -1.88
C PHE A 297 9.96 22.46 -2.64
N PRO A 298 9.41 22.17 -3.84
CA PRO A 298 8.46 23.07 -4.50
C PRO A 298 7.24 23.36 -3.60
N THR A 299 6.72 22.31 -2.97
CA THR A 299 5.73 22.39 -1.89
C THR A 299 6.23 21.52 -0.74
N PRO A 300 6.62 22.11 0.41
CA PRO A 300 7.19 21.35 1.52
C PRO A 300 6.14 20.47 2.20
N PRO A 301 6.48 19.20 2.55
CA PRO A 301 5.61 18.36 3.36
C PRO A 301 5.50 18.89 4.80
N GLU A 302 4.49 18.42 5.52
CA GLU A 302 4.35 18.71 6.94
C GLU A 302 5.53 18.14 7.74
N GLU A 303 5.97 18.88 8.77
CA GLU A 303 7.06 18.44 9.65
C GLU A 303 6.75 17.10 10.32
N LEU A 304 5.47 16.88 10.68
CA LEU A 304 5.00 15.60 11.22
C LEU A 304 5.21 14.46 10.22
N ALA A 305 4.92 14.67 8.93
CA ALA A 305 5.12 13.65 7.91
C ALA A 305 6.60 13.26 7.77
N LEU A 306 7.50 14.25 7.83
CA LEU A 306 8.95 14.01 7.81
C LEU A 306 9.43 13.24 9.03
N HIS A 307 8.95 13.61 10.23
CA HIS A 307 9.29 12.91 11.47
C HIS A 307 8.78 11.45 11.45
N THR A 308 7.53 11.24 11.04
CA THR A 308 6.94 9.91 10.89
C THR A 308 7.73 9.08 9.89
N ALA A 309 8.10 9.64 8.75
CA ALA A 309 8.88 8.94 7.74
C ALA A 309 10.25 8.47 8.25
N VAL A 310 11.00 9.36 8.93
CA VAL A 310 12.30 9.00 9.54
C VAL A 310 12.11 7.94 10.63
N THR A 311 11.07 8.06 11.45
CA THR A 311 10.75 7.08 12.51
C THR A 311 10.45 5.71 11.90
N THR A 312 9.64 5.64 10.85
CA THR A 312 9.35 4.41 10.11
C THR A 312 10.62 3.79 9.53
N LEU A 313 11.49 4.58 8.90
CA LEU A 313 12.75 4.07 8.35
C LEU A 313 13.73 3.56 9.42
N LEU A 314 13.73 4.16 10.62
CA LEU A 314 14.45 3.64 11.79
C LEU A 314 13.85 2.32 12.28
N HIS A 315 12.52 2.21 12.32
CA HIS A 315 11.84 0.98 12.70
C HIS A 315 12.11 -0.18 11.72
N LEU A 316 12.18 0.13 10.42
CA LEU A 316 12.52 -0.82 9.36
C LEU A 316 14.01 -1.18 9.33
N GLY A 317 14.84 -0.55 10.18
CA GLY A 317 16.29 -0.72 10.16
C GLY A 317 16.96 -0.10 8.94
N ALA A 318 16.23 0.55 8.04
CA ALA A 318 16.75 1.20 6.84
C ALA A 318 17.71 2.35 7.21
N LEU A 319 17.53 2.96 8.38
CA LEU A 319 18.44 3.94 8.95
C LEU A 319 19.08 3.42 10.25
N HIS A 320 20.36 3.68 10.44
CA HIS A 320 21.10 3.33 11.65
C HIS A 320 20.70 4.23 12.83
N ARG A 321 20.45 3.62 14.00
CA ARG A 321 19.92 4.28 15.20
C ARG A 321 20.69 5.51 15.67
N THR A 322 22.02 5.55 15.51
CA THR A 322 22.86 6.66 16.01
C THR A 322 23.35 7.62 14.94
N THR A 323 23.45 7.16 13.69
CA THR A 323 24.06 7.94 12.61
C THR A 323 23.04 8.37 11.56
N ASN A 324 21.80 7.86 11.61
CA ASN A 324 20.78 8.08 10.59
C ASN A 324 21.28 7.82 9.15
N THR A 325 22.22 6.87 9.01
CA THR A 325 22.81 6.45 7.73
C THR A 325 22.17 5.14 7.26
N ILE A 326 22.17 4.89 5.95
CA ILE A 326 21.54 3.69 5.38
C ILE A 326 22.27 2.43 5.84
N THR A 327 21.52 1.43 6.30
CA THR A 327 22.06 0.10 6.58
C THR A 327 21.78 -0.86 5.43
N ALA A 328 22.64 -1.84 5.21
CA ALA A 328 22.41 -2.93 4.27
C ALA A 328 22.59 -4.26 5.00
N GLN A 329 21.55 -5.09 5.01
CA GLN A 329 21.62 -6.49 5.46
C GLN A 329 21.42 -7.42 4.26
N GLN A 330 22.27 -8.45 4.17
CA GLN A 330 22.10 -9.54 3.20
C GLN A 330 21.15 -10.58 3.78
N VAL A 331 20.10 -10.92 3.03
CA VAL A 331 19.15 -11.98 3.41
C VAL A 331 19.30 -13.16 2.46
N GLY A 332 19.38 -14.37 3.00
CA GLY A 332 19.58 -15.63 2.26
C GLY A 332 18.38 -16.14 1.46
N CYS A 333 17.30 -15.36 1.35
CA CYS A 333 16.07 -15.71 0.62
C CYS A 333 15.65 -14.65 -0.41
N LEU A 334 16.64 -13.97 -1.01
CA LEU A 334 16.45 -12.81 -1.89
C LEU A 334 15.41 -13.05 -2.99
N GLU A 335 15.40 -14.22 -3.63
CA GLU A 335 14.47 -14.52 -4.73
C GLU A 335 12.99 -14.50 -4.29
N TYR A 336 12.68 -15.12 -3.14
CA TYR A 336 11.33 -15.13 -2.58
C TYR A 336 10.93 -13.74 -2.06
N ALA A 337 11.86 -13.01 -1.44
CA ALA A 337 11.62 -11.65 -0.99
C ALA A 337 11.32 -10.71 -2.17
N ILE A 338 12.05 -10.82 -3.28
CA ILE A 338 11.78 -10.07 -4.51
C ILE A 338 10.39 -10.41 -5.04
N ALA A 339 10.00 -11.68 -5.08
CA ALA A 339 8.69 -12.09 -5.57
C ALA A 339 7.54 -11.51 -4.72
N VAL A 340 7.65 -11.58 -3.39
CA VAL A 340 6.65 -11.00 -2.47
C VAL A 340 6.60 -9.48 -2.63
N VAL A 341 7.74 -8.79 -2.61
CA VAL A 341 7.79 -7.32 -2.78
C VAL A 341 7.21 -6.90 -4.12
N ALA A 342 7.53 -7.60 -5.21
CA ALA A 342 6.96 -7.34 -6.53
C ALA A 342 5.44 -7.52 -6.55
N SER A 343 4.93 -8.57 -5.89
CA SER A 343 3.49 -8.82 -5.80
C SER A 343 2.73 -7.77 -4.98
N LEU A 344 3.37 -7.20 -3.95
CA LEU A 344 2.77 -6.20 -3.06
C LEU A 344 2.88 -4.76 -3.61
N THR A 345 3.91 -4.48 -4.40
CA THR A 345 4.13 -3.16 -5.01
C THR A 345 3.32 -2.96 -6.29
N GLY A 346 3.01 -4.05 -7.00
CA GLY A 346 2.14 -4.04 -8.17
C GLY A 346 0.67 -3.82 -7.84
N GLN A 347 -0.15 -3.68 -8.88
CA GLN A 347 -1.59 -3.91 -8.73
C GLN A 347 -1.82 -5.34 -8.25
N SER A 348 -2.81 -5.55 -7.36
CA SER A 348 -3.15 -6.86 -6.84
C SER A 348 -3.22 -7.88 -7.98
N PRO A 349 -2.45 -8.99 -7.93
CA PRO A 349 -2.54 -10.03 -8.94
C PRO A 349 -3.87 -10.79 -8.86
N PHE A 350 -4.61 -10.61 -7.77
CA PHE A 350 -5.91 -11.24 -7.55
C PHE A 350 -7.02 -10.31 -8.02
N ILE A 351 -7.84 -10.82 -8.94
CA ILE A 351 -9.18 -10.30 -9.24
C ILE A 351 -10.11 -10.89 -8.19
N LEU A 352 -10.81 -10.04 -7.44
CA LEU A 352 -11.73 -10.53 -6.41
C LEU A 352 -12.86 -11.33 -7.07
N GLU A 353 -13.38 -12.35 -6.37
CA GLU A 353 -14.46 -13.20 -6.91
C GLU A 353 -15.67 -12.38 -7.35
N ARG A 354 -15.97 -11.31 -6.62
CA ARG A 354 -17.00 -10.33 -6.98
C ARG A 354 -16.69 -9.62 -8.31
N GLU A 355 -15.48 -9.10 -8.48
CA GLU A 355 -15.05 -8.44 -9.72
C GLU A 355 -15.04 -9.41 -10.89
N ARG A 356 -14.67 -10.67 -10.65
CA ARG A 356 -14.74 -11.75 -11.65
C ARG A 356 -16.18 -12.04 -12.04
N LYS A 357 -17.11 -12.18 -11.09
CA LYS A 357 -18.55 -12.38 -11.36
C LYS A 357 -19.13 -11.18 -12.14
N GLU A 358 -18.74 -9.96 -11.78
CA GLU A 358 -19.15 -8.74 -12.49
C GLU A 358 -18.60 -8.68 -13.92
N ALA A 359 -17.33 -9.03 -14.13
CA ALA A 359 -16.69 -9.08 -15.44
C ALA A 359 -17.24 -10.22 -16.31
N GLU A 360 -17.50 -11.39 -15.74
CA GLU A 360 -18.12 -12.52 -16.43
C GLU A 360 -19.56 -12.22 -16.83
N SER A 361 -20.32 -11.54 -15.96
CA SER A 361 -21.66 -11.04 -16.28
C SER A 361 -21.60 -10.04 -17.45
N TYR A 362 -20.68 -9.07 -17.38
CA TYR A 362 -20.47 -8.10 -18.45
C TYR A 362 -20.06 -8.75 -19.78
N ARG A 363 -19.15 -9.74 -19.75
CA ARG A 363 -18.72 -10.49 -20.95
C ARG A 363 -19.84 -11.34 -21.54
N LYS A 364 -20.67 -11.96 -20.69
CA LYS A 364 -21.86 -12.70 -21.15
C LYS A 364 -22.85 -11.76 -21.83
N GLU A 365 -23.14 -10.61 -21.21
CA GLU A 365 -24.01 -9.58 -21.77
C GLU A 365 -23.46 -9.02 -23.09
N ALA A 366 -22.15 -8.77 -23.20
CA ALA A 366 -21.51 -8.27 -24.42
C ALA A 366 -21.48 -9.31 -25.56
N ASN A 367 -21.17 -10.58 -25.26
CA ASN A 367 -21.13 -11.65 -26.26
C ASN A 367 -22.52 -12.04 -26.79
N ASP A 368 -23.57 -11.80 -26.01
CA ASP A 368 -24.95 -11.99 -26.49
C ASP A 368 -25.43 -10.84 -27.38
N GLU A 369 -24.78 -9.65 -27.34
CA GLU A 369 -25.01 -8.54 -28.28
C GLU A 369 -24.28 -8.74 -29.63
N ASP A 370 -23.08 -9.36 -29.64
CA ASP A 370 -22.32 -9.64 -30.88
C ASP A 370 -22.90 -10.78 -31.74
N LYS A 371 -23.91 -11.52 -31.24
CA LYS A 371 -24.67 -12.52 -32.02
C LYS A 371 -25.82 -11.86 -32.80
N LEU A 372 -25.50 -10.96 -33.74
CA LEU A 372 -26.41 -10.69 -34.85
C LEU A 372 -26.36 -11.87 -35.83
N PRO A 373 -27.50 -12.33 -36.39
CA PRO A 373 -27.47 -13.38 -37.38
C PRO A 373 -26.88 -12.80 -38.67
N SER A 374 -25.64 -13.16 -39.00
CA SER A 374 -25.19 -13.11 -40.39
C SER A 374 -26.05 -14.10 -41.17
N ILE A 375 -26.89 -13.56 -42.04
CA ILE A 375 -27.45 -14.33 -43.15
C ILE A 375 -26.26 -14.66 -44.04
N ASP A 376 -26.08 -15.94 -44.33
CA ASP A 376 -25.09 -16.56 -45.22
C ASP A 376 -23.70 -16.86 -44.63
N ALA A 377 -23.57 -18.02 -43.98
CA ALA A 377 -22.37 -18.85 -44.06
C ALA A 377 -22.71 -20.32 -43.72
N GLU A 378 -22.90 -21.13 -44.75
CA GLU A 378 -22.98 -22.58 -44.65
C GLU A 378 -21.64 -23.19 -44.15
N SER A 379 -21.79 -24.14 -43.23
CA SER A 379 -20.92 -25.29 -42.98
C SER A 379 -19.40 -25.08 -42.90
N SER A 380 -18.88 -25.07 -41.66
CA SER A 380 -17.62 -25.76 -41.35
C SER A 380 -17.57 -26.09 -39.85
N GLU A 381 -17.55 -27.38 -39.51
CA GLU A 381 -17.29 -27.86 -38.15
C GLU A 381 -15.84 -27.53 -37.73
N PRO A 382 -15.58 -26.98 -36.53
CA PRO A 382 -14.22 -26.91 -36.01
C PRO A 382 -13.84 -28.22 -35.32
N GLN A 383 -12.73 -28.80 -35.76
CA GLN A 383 -12.06 -29.94 -35.15
C GLN A 383 -11.72 -29.62 -33.68
N LYS A 384 -12.44 -30.23 -32.75
CA LYS A 384 -12.06 -30.35 -31.34
C LYS A 384 -11.10 -31.52 -31.21
N ASN A 385 -9.80 -31.27 -31.12
CA ASN A 385 -8.85 -32.16 -30.45
C ASN A 385 -7.49 -31.47 -30.40
N GLU A 386 -7.20 -30.80 -29.27
CA GLU A 386 -5.85 -30.60 -28.69
C GLU A 386 -5.88 -29.71 -27.42
N MET A 387 -6.94 -28.91 -27.21
CA MET A 387 -7.05 -28.00 -26.05
C MET A 387 -7.47 -28.67 -24.71
N THR A 388 -7.80 -29.96 -24.69
CA THR A 388 -8.46 -30.59 -23.51
C THR A 388 -7.50 -31.11 -22.44
N GLN A 389 -6.19 -31.13 -22.66
CA GLN A 389 -5.23 -31.60 -21.63
C GLN A 389 -4.67 -30.48 -20.75
N VAL A 390 -4.52 -29.26 -21.30
CA VAL A 390 -3.98 -28.11 -20.56
C VAL A 390 -5.06 -27.54 -19.62
N ASP A 391 -6.31 -27.47 -20.07
CA ASP A 391 -7.44 -27.00 -19.25
C ASP A 391 -7.69 -27.92 -18.04
N ASN A 392 -7.51 -29.24 -18.21
CA ASN A 392 -7.74 -30.20 -17.12
C ASN A 392 -6.65 -30.12 -16.04
N ALA A 393 -5.39 -29.86 -16.41
CA ALA A 393 -4.30 -29.67 -15.45
C ALA A 393 -4.48 -28.36 -14.65
N TRP A 394 -4.87 -27.28 -15.33
CA TRP A 394 -5.21 -26.01 -14.69
C TRP A 394 -6.39 -26.13 -13.72
N THR A 395 -7.38 -26.98 -14.02
CA THR A 395 -8.52 -27.20 -13.10
C THR A 395 -8.17 -27.99 -11.85
N GLU A 396 -7.14 -28.84 -11.87
CA GLU A 396 -6.67 -29.53 -10.65
C GLU A 396 -5.79 -28.62 -9.79
N GLU A 397 -4.87 -27.86 -10.39
CA GLU A 397 -4.08 -26.85 -9.67
C GLU A 397 -4.96 -25.76 -9.05
N LEU A 398 -6.05 -25.35 -9.72
CA LEU A 398 -7.06 -24.44 -9.17
C LEU A 398 -7.79 -25.04 -7.97
N LYS A 399 -8.12 -26.34 -8.01
CA LYS A 399 -8.77 -27.02 -6.87
C LYS A 399 -7.84 -27.18 -5.69
N GLU A 400 -6.56 -27.44 -5.92
CA GLU A 400 -5.55 -27.49 -4.86
C GLU A 400 -5.28 -26.10 -4.27
N ALA A 401 -5.23 -25.06 -5.10
CA ALA A 401 -5.13 -23.67 -4.67
C ALA A 401 -6.35 -23.23 -3.85
N GLU A 402 -7.57 -23.55 -4.29
CA GLU A 402 -8.82 -23.30 -3.55
C GLU A 402 -8.86 -24.08 -2.23
N ALA A 403 -8.36 -25.32 -2.19
CA ALA A 403 -8.26 -26.11 -0.97
C ALA A 403 -7.23 -25.54 0.03
N MET A 404 -6.09 -25.04 -0.45
CA MET A 404 -5.13 -24.31 0.38
C MET A 404 -5.70 -22.97 0.87
N GLN A 405 -6.50 -22.27 0.06
CA GLN A 405 -7.19 -21.04 0.45
C GLN A 405 -8.21 -21.27 1.56
N ARG A 406 -9.00 -22.34 1.49
CA ARG A 406 -9.93 -22.75 2.57
C ARG A 406 -9.20 -23.10 3.88
N HIS A 407 -7.97 -23.60 3.79
CA HIS A 407 -7.13 -23.86 4.97
C HIS A 407 -6.45 -22.59 5.53
N ALA A 408 -6.29 -21.55 4.72
CA ALA A 408 -5.71 -20.26 5.10
C ALA A 408 -6.74 -19.20 5.55
N GLN A 409 -8.03 -19.42 5.28
CA GLN A 409 -9.12 -18.55 5.71
C GLN A 409 -9.52 -18.85 7.16
N TRP A 410 -8.92 -18.13 8.11
CA TRP A 410 -9.44 -17.99 9.48
C TRP A 410 -10.48 -16.87 9.62
N MET A 411 -11.05 -16.39 8.51
CA MET A 411 -12.07 -15.35 8.49
C MET A 411 -13.02 -15.63 7.33
N ASP A 412 -14.26 -15.97 7.66
CA ASP A 412 -15.37 -16.17 6.73
C ASP A 412 -15.78 -14.80 6.16
N ASP A 413 -15.77 -14.63 4.83
CA ASP A 413 -16.09 -13.34 4.19
C ASP A 413 -17.56 -12.92 4.41
N ASP A 414 -18.41 -13.90 4.75
CA ASP A 414 -19.84 -13.73 5.12
C ASP A 414 -20.05 -13.66 6.64
N SER A 415 -18.98 -13.50 7.43
CA SER A 415 -19.11 -13.37 8.88
C SER A 415 -19.85 -12.09 9.27
N ASP A 416 -20.96 -12.23 10.00
CA ASP A 416 -21.70 -11.12 10.61
C ASP A 416 -20.79 -10.18 11.43
N VAL A 417 -19.70 -10.69 11.99
CA VAL A 417 -18.72 -9.87 12.75
C VAL A 417 -17.93 -8.96 11.82
N LEU A 418 -17.56 -9.44 10.63
CA LEU A 418 -16.88 -8.62 9.62
C LEU A 418 -17.85 -7.62 9.01
N SER A 419 -19.09 -8.01 8.76
CA SER A 419 -20.18 -7.13 8.33
C SER A 419 -20.45 -6.01 9.36
N MET A 420 -20.54 -6.36 10.65
CA MET A 420 -20.69 -5.39 11.74
C MET A 420 -19.47 -4.49 11.91
N LEU A 421 -18.25 -5.01 11.71
CA LEU A 421 -17.03 -4.19 11.72
C LEU A 421 -16.99 -3.25 10.49
N ARG A 422 -17.52 -3.66 9.32
CA ARG A 422 -17.60 -2.82 8.10
C ARG A 422 -18.56 -1.67 8.34
N ALA A 423 -19.75 -1.99 8.84
CA ALA A 423 -20.78 -1.02 9.24
C ALA A 423 -20.34 -0.07 10.36
N ALA A 424 -19.35 -0.44 11.18
CA ALA A 424 -18.78 0.40 12.22
C ALA A 424 -17.61 1.27 11.74
N GLY A 425 -17.25 1.26 10.45
CA GLY A 425 -16.10 1.99 9.91
C GLY A 425 -14.75 1.46 10.42
N ALA A 426 -14.66 0.16 10.75
CA ALA A 426 -13.46 -0.40 11.35
C ALA A 426 -12.26 -0.41 10.39
N ALA A 427 -11.07 -0.14 10.92
CA ALA A 427 -9.83 -0.22 10.16
C ALA A 427 -9.49 -1.68 9.80
N TYR A 428 -9.30 -1.96 8.50
CA TYR A 428 -8.89 -3.27 8.00
C TYR A 428 -7.39 -3.34 7.81
N MET A 429 -6.77 -4.38 8.37
CA MET A 429 -5.40 -4.75 8.03
C MET A 429 -5.40 -5.62 6.77
N LYS A 430 -4.69 -5.18 5.74
CA LYS A 430 -4.45 -5.97 4.52
C LYS A 430 -3.04 -6.57 4.57
N THR A 431 -2.83 -7.66 3.84
CA THR A 431 -1.50 -8.29 3.68
C THR A 431 -0.81 -8.61 5.00
N VAL A 432 -1.55 -9.26 5.91
CA VAL A 432 -1.04 -9.65 7.23
C VAL A 432 -0.27 -10.96 7.17
N THR A 433 0.73 -11.11 8.03
CA THR A 433 1.48 -12.35 8.21
C THR A 433 1.63 -12.61 9.70
N ALA A 434 1.40 -13.85 10.12
CA ALA A 434 1.59 -14.24 11.51
C ALA A 434 3.09 -14.24 11.86
N ILE A 435 3.42 -13.73 13.05
CA ILE A 435 4.79 -13.66 13.56
C ILE A 435 4.81 -14.38 14.92
N GLU A 436 5.78 -15.29 15.09
CA GLU A 436 6.03 -15.90 16.40
C GLU A 436 6.67 -14.88 17.35
N PRO A 437 6.24 -14.78 18.62
CA PRO A 437 6.76 -13.77 19.57
C PRO A 437 8.28 -13.79 19.72
N ASP A 438 8.91 -14.95 19.66
CA ASP A 438 10.37 -15.12 19.80
C ASP A 438 11.15 -14.50 18.63
N TRP A 439 10.54 -14.40 17.45
CA TRP A 439 11.17 -13.83 16.26
C TRP A 439 11.23 -12.31 16.35
N LEU A 440 10.32 -11.70 17.10
CA LEU A 440 10.17 -10.27 17.15
C LEU A 440 11.40 -9.58 17.74
N HIS A 441 12.05 -10.17 18.75
CA HIS A 441 13.35 -9.66 19.20
C HIS A 441 14.38 -9.79 18.08
N ALA A 442 14.52 -10.95 17.43
CA ALA A 442 15.57 -11.15 16.44
C ALA A 442 15.49 -10.12 15.28
N VAL A 443 14.27 -9.81 14.84
CA VAL A 443 14.01 -8.82 13.79
C VAL A 443 14.16 -7.38 14.30
N ALA A 444 13.68 -7.10 15.50
CA ALA A 444 13.65 -5.75 16.06
C ALA A 444 14.85 -5.42 16.97
N ALA A 445 15.88 -6.26 17.05
CA ALA A 445 16.98 -6.10 17.99
C ALA A 445 17.70 -4.74 17.87
N ASP A 446 17.82 -4.24 16.65
CA ASP A 446 18.44 -2.93 16.34
C ASP A 446 17.41 -1.79 16.22
N SER A 447 16.12 -2.12 16.32
CA SER A 447 15.01 -1.16 16.24
C SER A 447 14.76 -0.50 17.60
N PRO A 448 14.39 0.80 17.65
CA PRO A 448 14.02 1.45 18.91
C PRO A 448 12.72 0.91 19.50
N LEU A 449 12.01 0.03 18.78
CA LEU A 449 10.80 -0.64 19.27
C LEU A 449 11.09 -1.78 20.25
N CYS A 450 12.33 -2.28 20.34
CA CYS A 450 12.68 -3.38 21.22
C CYS A 450 13.65 -2.92 22.31
N ASP A 451 13.23 -3.07 23.56
CA ASP A 451 14.09 -2.88 24.72
C ASP A 451 14.40 -4.22 25.38
N THR A 452 15.59 -4.37 25.97
CA THR A 452 15.99 -5.59 26.70
C THR A 452 16.18 -5.29 28.18
N SER A 453 15.69 -6.19 29.04
CA SER A 453 15.97 -6.14 30.47
C SER A 453 17.46 -6.33 30.79
N GLU A 454 17.83 -6.12 32.05
CA GLU A 454 19.10 -6.62 32.57
C GLU A 454 19.20 -8.16 32.43
N PRO A 455 20.43 -8.71 32.34
CA PRO A 455 20.65 -10.16 32.29
C PRO A 455 19.97 -10.89 33.44
N LEU A 456 19.25 -11.97 33.13
CA LEU A 456 18.60 -12.81 34.14
C LEU A 456 19.63 -13.57 34.97
N ASP A 457 19.33 -13.73 36.26
CA ASP A 457 20.14 -14.54 37.18
C ASP A 457 20.03 -16.05 36.88
N ALA A 458 18.87 -16.48 36.39
CA ALA A 458 18.57 -17.86 36.00
C ALA A 458 17.81 -17.88 34.67
N PRO A 459 18.27 -18.62 33.64
CA PRO A 459 19.49 -19.45 33.61
C PRO A 459 20.78 -18.62 33.68
N PRO A 460 21.85 -19.13 34.30
CA PRO A 460 23.11 -18.40 34.37
C PRO A 460 23.72 -18.22 32.97
N PRO A 461 24.50 -17.15 32.76
CA PRO A 461 25.27 -16.95 31.54
C PRO A 461 26.10 -18.18 31.15
N LYS A 462 26.34 -18.34 29.85
CA LYS A 462 27.17 -19.40 29.26
C LYS A 462 28.15 -18.84 28.24
N TYR A 463 29.24 -19.55 27.97
CA TYR A 463 30.14 -19.20 26.88
C TYR A 463 29.83 -20.03 25.64
N ASN A 464 29.61 -19.37 24.51
CA ASN A 464 29.38 -19.98 23.22
C ASN A 464 30.70 -20.05 22.45
N ALA A 465 31.27 -21.25 22.36
CA ALA A 465 32.55 -21.46 21.68
C ALA A 465 32.48 -21.30 20.15
N ALA A 466 31.31 -21.48 19.54
CA ALA A 466 31.13 -21.34 18.09
C ALA A 466 31.08 -19.85 17.68
N LEU A 467 30.36 -19.03 18.45
CA LEU A 467 30.26 -17.58 18.23
C LEU A 467 31.34 -16.76 18.94
N ASP A 468 32.14 -17.41 19.78
CA ASP A 468 33.23 -16.81 20.56
C ASP A 468 32.78 -15.64 21.46
N ARG A 469 31.67 -15.83 22.19
CA ARG A 469 31.10 -14.79 23.05
C ARG A 469 30.44 -15.35 24.30
N VAL A 470 30.31 -14.49 25.31
CA VAL A 470 29.51 -14.78 26.51
C VAL A 470 28.05 -14.44 26.22
N GLU A 471 27.13 -15.33 26.57
CA GLU A 471 25.70 -15.18 26.33
C GLU A 471 24.92 -15.23 27.65
N CYS A 472 23.84 -14.46 27.73
CA CYS A 472 22.90 -14.46 28.84
C CYS A 472 21.45 -14.42 28.35
N PHE A 473 20.54 -14.83 29.22
CA PHE A 473 19.12 -14.66 28.97
C PHE A 473 18.68 -13.25 29.37
N VAL A 474 17.84 -12.63 28.55
CA VAL A 474 17.18 -11.33 28.82
C VAL A 474 15.69 -11.46 28.54
N LYS A 475 14.89 -10.61 29.17
CA LYS A 475 13.46 -10.45 28.86
C LYS A 475 13.27 -9.20 28.00
N PRO A 476 12.84 -9.36 26.74
CA PRO A 476 12.64 -8.22 25.85
C PRO A 476 11.24 -7.65 26.02
N THR A 477 11.08 -6.37 25.72
CA THR A 477 9.79 -5.72 25.60
C THR A 477 9.67 -5.04 24.25
N TYR A 478 8.49 -5.11 23.63
CA TYR A 478 8.25 -4.58 22.29
C TYR A 478 7.16 -3.51 22.25
N GLY A 479 7.40 -2.46 21.46
CA GLY A 479 6.44 -1.41 21.13
C GLY A 479 6.19 -0.40 22.25
N SER A 480 5.33 0.58 21.96
CA SER A 480 4.95 1.65 22.88
C SER A 480 4.26 1.15 24.15
N TYR A 481 3.54 0.03 24.05
CA TYR A 481 2.86 -0.63 25.17
C TYR A 481 3.75 -1.59 25.96
N LYS A 482 5.04 -1.73 25.57
CA LYS A 482 6.02 -2.58 26.25
C LYS A 482 5.54 -4.01 26.45
N TRP A 483 5.03 -4.65 25.39
CA TRP A 483 4.60 -6.04 25.45
C TRP A 483 5.77 -6.94 25.81
N GLU A 484 5.60 -7.75 26.86
CA GLU A 484 6.64 -8.67 27.30
C GLU A 484 6.79 -9.81 26.29
N LEU A 485 8.03 -10.04 25.84
CA LEU A 485 8.39 -11.15 24.99
C LEU A 485 9.04 -12.28 25.81
N PRO A 486 9.05 -13.52 25.29
CA PRO A 486 9.71 -14.63 25.97
C PRO A 486 11.21 -14.37 26.13
N ALA A 487 11.81 -15.04 27.12
CA ALA A 487 13.22 -14.85 27.42
C ALA A 487 14.10 -15.41 26.31
N VAL A 488 14.97 -14.58 25.75
CA VAL A 488 15.87 -14.98 24.66
C VAL A 488 17.32 -14.89 25.07
N LEU A 489 18.16 -15.59 24.31
CA LEU A 489 19.60 -15.67 24.54
C LEU A 489 20.35 -14.64 23.69
N VAL A 490 21.01 -13.69 24.34
CA VAL A 490 21.76 -12.60 23.68
C VAL A 490 23.21 -12.58 24.13
N GLU A 491 24.05 -11.82 23.42
CA GLU A 491 25.41 -11.53 23.90
C GLU A 491 25.34 -10.72 25.20
N TYR A 492 26.20 -11.07 26.16
CA TYR A 492 26.25 -10.39 27.43
C TYR A 492 26.59 -8.89 27.22
N PRO A 493 25.81 -7.96 27.80
CA PRO A 493 26.01 -6.53 27.64
C PRO A 493 27.42 -6.08 28.01
N ALA A 494 27.91 -5.03 27.35
CA ALA A 494 29.22 -4.47 27.68
C ALA A 494 29.26 -3.96 29.13
N GLY A 495 30.34 -4.26 29.85
CA GLY A 495 30.51 -3.82 31.23
C GLY A 495 31.46 -4.72 32.04
N PRO A 496 31.78 -4.32 33.28
CA PRO A 496 32.75 -5.04 34.11
C PRO A 496 32.31 -6.47 34.42
N VAL A 497 30.99 -6.72 34.52
CA VAL A 497 30.43 -8.04 34.82
C VAL A 497 30.66 -9.05 33.69
N LYS A 498 30.69 -8.60 32.42
CA LYS A 498 31.02 -9.43 31.25
C LYS A 498 32.40 -10.07 31.40
N PHE A 499 33.39 -9.29 31.81
CA PHE A 499 34.76 -9.76 32.02
C PHE A 499 34.88 -10.75 33.19
N ARG A 500 34.03 -10.62 34.22
CA ARG A 500 33.97 -11.57 35.33
C ARG A 500 33.45 -12.94 34.86
N TRP A 501 32.41 -12.94 34.03
CA TRP A 501 31.90 -14.17 33.40
C TRP A 501 32.90 -14.78 32.42
N PHE A 502 33.50 -13.97 31.55
CA PHE A 502 34.55 -14.44 30.64
C PHE A 502 35.73 -15.05 31.42
N GLY A 503 36.21 -14.39 32.47
CA GLY A 503 37.26 -14.90 33.34
C GLY A 503 36.90 -16.24 34.00
N ARG A 504 35.64 -16.40 34.41
CA ARG A 504 35.14 -17.67 34.98
C ARG A 504 35.23 -18.79 33.93
N PHE A 505 34.72 -18.56 32.73
CA PHE A 505 34.76 -19.55 31.66
C PHE A 505 36.18 -19.85 31.17
N LEU A 506 37.09 -18.88 31.26
CA LEU A 506 38.51 -19.09 31.01
C LEU A 506 39.13 -20.03 32.04
N LEU A 507 38.86 -19.81 33.33
CA LEU A 507 39.35 -20.68 34.42
C LEU A 507 38.72 -22.08 34.39
N ASP A 508 37.46 -22.19 33.97
CA ASP A 508 36.78 -23.48 33.74
C ASP A 508 37.32 -24.23 32.50
N GLY A 509 38.17 -23.58 31.70
CA GLY A 509 38.74 -24.14 30.48
C GLY A 509 37.72 -24.27 29.34
N LEU A 510 36.62 -23.50 29.37
CA LEU A 510 35.59 -23.47 28.33
C LEU A 510 35.98 -22.56 27.16
N VAL A 511 36.75 -21.50 27.43
CA VAL A 511 37.29 -20.59 26.38
C VAL A 511 38.48 -21.25 25.66
N VAL A 512 39.38 -21.87 26.43
CA VAL A 512 40.55 -22.58 25.90
C VAL A 512 40.58 -23.97 26.50
N SER A 513 40.19 -24.98 25.72
CA SER A 513 40.09 -26.38 26.17
C SER A 513 41.40 -26.94 26.72
N ALA A 514 42.55 -26.46 26.22
CA ALA A 514 43.87 -26.84 26.71
C ALA A 514 44.15 -26.42 28.17
N LEU A 515 43.42 -25.42 28.71
CA LEU A 515 43.53 -25.01 30.12
C LEU A 515 42.75 -25.93 31.05
N LYS A 516 41.73 -26.65 30.56
CA LYS A 516 40.88 -27.53 31.38
C LYS A 516 41.67 -28.58 32.19
N PRO A 517 42.61 -29.37 31.63
CA PRO A 517 43.41 -30.33 32.43
C PRO A 517 44.42 -29.66 33.37
N LEU A 518 44.75 -28.39 33.12
CA LEU A 518 45.66 -27.61 33.94
C LEU A 518 44.96 -26.92 35.12
N LEU A 519 43.62 -26.73 35.07
CA LEU A 519 42.87 -25.93 36.03
C LEU A 519 41.74 -26.67 36.76
N ALA A 520 41.02 -27.62 36.14
CA ALA A 520 39.71 -28.12 36.61
C ALA A 520 39.64 -28.65 38.06
N THR A 521 40.76 -29.04 38.67
CA THR A 521 40.85 -29.46 40.09
C THR A 521 41.99 -28.78 40.87
N LYS A 522 42.71 -27.86 40.22
CA LYS A 522 43.97 -27.28 40.71
C LYS A 522 43.81 -25.81 41.15
N LEU A 523 42.59 -25.28 41.08
CA LEU A 523 42.28 -23.94 41.56
C LEU A 523 42.28 -23.89 43.10
N ARG A 524 42.71 -22.77 43.67
CA ARG A 524 42.64 -22.50 45.12
C ARG A 524 41.20 -22.34 45.60
N GLU A 525 40.35 -21.80 44.75
CA GLU A 525 38.93 -21.62 45.02
C GLU A 525 38.12 -21.85 43.74
N PRO A 526 36.81 -22.14 43.84
CA PRO A 526 35.97 -22.33 42.67
C PRO A 526 35.92 -21.08 41.78
N SER A 527 35.94 -21.26 40.47
CA SER A 527 35.83 -20.18 39.47
C SER A 527 34.59 -19.29 39.67
N VAL A 528 33.51 -19.85 40.24
CA VAL A 528 32.26 -19.13 40.62
C VAL A 528 32.52 -17.98 41.59
N SER A 529 33.62 -18.00 42.35
CA SER A 529 34.00 -16.90 43.25
C SER A 529 34.24 -15.59 42.49
N LEU A 530 34.63 -15.63 41.20
CA LEU A 530 34.72 -14.45 40.32
C LEU A 530 33.41 -13.67 40.25
N ILE A 531 32.27 -14.36 40.35
CA ILE A 531 30.94 -13.74 40.27
C ILE A 531 30.46 -13.34 41.67
N LYS A 532 30.61 -14.21 42.66
CA LYS A 532 30.02 -14.01 44.01
C LYS A 532 30.73 -12.98 44.89
N LYS A 533 32.06 -12.84 44.78
CA LYS A 533 32.84 -11.97 45.70
C LYS A 533 33.00 -10.57 45.13
N LYS A 534 32.46 -9.53 45.78
CA LYS A 534 32.60 -8.15 45.31
C LYS A 534 34.03 -7.58 45.46
N PHE A 535 34.70 -7.88 46.57
CA PHE A 535 36.00 -7.31 46.92
C PHE A 535 37.04 -8.42 47.17
N ASP A 536 37.88 -8.69 46.18
CA ASP A 536 39.02 -9.60 46.29
C ASP A 536 40.13 -9.14 45.34
N ALA A 537 41.34 -8.96 45.87
CA ALA A 537 42.48 -8.44 45.10
C ALA A 537 42.81 -9.32 43.88
N LYS A 538 42.67 -10.65 43.97
CA LYS A 538 43.00 -11.55 42.86
C LYS A 538 41.97 -11.50 41.74
N ILE A 539 40.69 -11.26 42.10
CA ILE A 539 39.60 -11.04 41.15
C ILE A 539 39.84 -9.73 40.41
N GLN A 540 40.15 -8.67 41.16
CA GLN A 540 40.42 -7.35 40.59
C GLN A 540 41.62 -7.38 39.64
N LEU A 541 42.70 -8.10 39.98
CA LEU A 541 43.87 -8.25 39.11
C LEU A 541 43.55 -8.93 37.78
N LEU A 542 42.73 -10.00 37.80
CA LEU A 542 42.34 -10.72 36.59
C LEU A 542 41.36 -9.90 35.74
N VAL A 543 40.28 -9.39 36.36
CA VAL A 543 39.22 -8.65 35.67
C VAL A 543 39.75 -7.34 35.11
N SER A 544 40.55 -6.58 35.86
CA SER A 544 41.16 -5.32 35.36
C SER A 544 42.11 -5.58 34.19
N ALA A 545 42.84 -6.70 34.18
CA ALA A 545 43.72 -7.03 33.06
C ALA A 545 42.94 -7.33 31.77
N LEU A 546 41.82 -8.05 31.90
CA LEU A 546 40.88 -8.32 30.81
C LEU A 546 40.22 -7.04 30.31
N GLU A 547 39.71 -6.20 31.23
CA GLU A 547 39.01 -4.96 30.92
C GLU A 547 39.92 -3.93 30.23
N ARG A 548 41.13 -3.68 30.76
CA ARG A 548 42.10 -2.74 30.15
C ARG A 548 42.54 -3.14 28.75
N SER A 549 42.54 -4.44 28.46
CA SER A 549 42.90 -4.97 27.14
C SER A 549 41.69 -5.27 26.27
N ASN A 550 40.47 -4.96 26.74
CA ASN A 550 39.19 -5.30 26.13
C ASN A 550 39.07 -6.78 25.67
N VAL A 551 39.57 -7.70 26.48
CA VAL A 551 39.56 -9.13 26.17
C VAL A 551 38.31 -9.79 26.75
N SER A 552 37.33 -10.06 25.88
CA SER A 552 36.07 -10.73 26.23
C SER A 552 35.72 -11.92 25.33
N SER A 553 36.64 -12.31 24.44
CA SER A 553 36.54 -13.44 23.52
C SER A 553 37.88 -14.18 23.39
N ARG A 554 37.86 -15.42 22.92
CA ARG A 554 39.04 -16.24 22.63
C ARG A 554 39.90 -15.58 21.55
N ARG A 555 39.30 -15.07 20.49
CA ARG A 555 40.00 -14.33 19.42
C ARG A 555 40.75 -13.11 19.98
N ALA A 556 40.09 -12.31 20.81
CA ALA A 556 40.72 -11.16 21.45
C ALA A 556 41.85 -11.60 22.39
N LEU A 557 41.66 -12.69 23.13
CA LEU A 557 42.68 -13.24 24.02
C LEU A 557 43.93 -13.70 23.25
N VAL A 558 43.76 -14.43 22.15
CA VAL A 558 44.88 -14.94 21.36
C VAL A 558 45.58 -13.80 20.59
N ALA A 559 44.84 -12.82 20.08
CA ALA A 559 45.43 -11.60 19.50
C ALA A 559 46.30 -10.86 20.53
N GLN A 560 45.89 -10.84 21.80
CA GLN A 560 46.68 -10.24 22.86
C GLN A 560 47.90 -11.12 23.23
N TRP A 561 47.78 -12.45 23.17
CA TRP A 561 48.91 -13.36 23.34
C TRP A 561 49.96 -13.26 22.24
N GLN A 562 49.57 -12.97 20.99
CA GLN A 562 50.52 -12.68 19.91
C GLN A 562 51.40 -11.47 20.24
N ARG A 563 50.83 -10.44 20.89
CA ARG A 563 51.55 -9.22 21.29
C ARG A 563 52.36 -9.42 22.57
N ASN A 564 51.78 -10.13 23.54
CA ASN A 564 52.39 -10.42 24.83
C ASN A 564 52.08 -11.86 25.26
N PRO A 565 53.00 -12.81 25.01
CA PRO A 565 52.81 -14.22 25.37
C PRO A 565 52.64 -14.47 26.88
N GLN A 566 53.06 -13.53 27.73
CA GLN A 566 52.91 -13.60 29.19
C GLN A 566 51.60 -12.98 29.70
N PHE A 567 50.75 -12.44 28.81
CA PHE A 567 49.48 -11.85 29.17
C PHE A 567 48.58 -12.84 29.94
N LEU A 568 48.09 -12.42 31.11
CA LEU A 568 47.31 -13.22 32.08
C LEU A 568 48.05 -14.35 32.82
N CYS A 569 49.33 -14.63 32.53
CA CYS A 569 50.03 -15.75 33.16
C CYS A 569 50.07 -15.61 34.69
N GLU A 570 50.57 -14.47 35.19
CA GLU A 570 50.66 -14.20 36.64
C GLU A 570 49.28 -14.09 37.30
N GLN A 571 48.31 -13.50 36.58
CA GLN A 571 46.93 -13.38 37.05
C GLN A 571 46.29 -14.75 37.23
N VAL A 572 46.43 -15.68 36.26
CA VAL A 572 45.91 -17.05 36.35
C VAL A 572 46.69 -17.85 37.39
N LEU A 573 48.01 -17.68 37.52
CA LEU A 573 48.80 -18.34 38.56
C LEU A 573 48.29 -18.02 39.97
N ASN A 574 47.81 -16.80 40.22
CA ASN A 574 47.21 -16.43 41.51
C ASN A 574 45.95 -17.24 41.87
N TRP A 575 45.30 -17.86 40.89
CA TRP A 575 44.13 -18.73 41.08
C TRP A 575 44.50 -20.20 41.30
N VAL A 576 45.75 -20.60 41.05
CA VAL A 576 46.22 -22.00 41.11
C VAL A 576 46.89 -22.30 42.46
N GLN A 577 46.68 -23.52 42.96
CA GLN A 577 47.34 -24.02 44.18
C GLN A 577 48.87 -24.04 44.00
N ASP A 578 49.63 -23.77 45.07
CA ASP A 578 51.08 -23.54 44.99
C ASP A 578 51.86 -24.73 44.41
N ASN A 579 51.43 -25.95 44.73
CA ASN A 579 51.96 -27.21 44.20
C ASN A 579 51.81 -27.36 42.66
N HIS A 580 50.91 -26.60 42.03
CA HIS A 580 50.62 -26.71 40.60
C HIS A 580 51.07 -25.48 39.79
N LYS A 581 51.52 -24.39 40.45
CA LYS A 581 51.99 -23.17 39.78
C LYS A 581 53.19 -23.41 38.86
N ALA A 582 54.18 -24.19 39.32
CA ALA A 582 55.38 -24.49 38.54
C ALA A 582 55.04 -25.25 37.25
N ALA A 583 54.14 -26.23 37.35
CA ALA A 583 53.68 -27.00 36.20
C ALA A 583 52.94 -26.11 35.18
N LEU A 584 52.05 -25.22 35.63
CA LEU A 584 51.37 -24.28 34.74
C LEU A 584 52.35 -23.34 34.03
N LYS A 585 53.33 -22.78 34.78
CA LYS A 585 54.33 -21.84 34.23
C LYS A 585 55.23 -22.50 33.16
N GLN A 586 55.59 -23.78 33.34
CA GLN A 586 56.33 -24.54 32.32
C GLN A 586 55.51 -24.79 31.05
N HIS A 587 54.21 -25.08 31.19
CA HIS A 587 53.34 -25.39 30.04
C HIS A 587 52.76 -24.15 29.36
N TRP A 588 52.86 -22.97 29.98
CA TRP A 588 52.25 -21.73 29.51
C TRP A 588 52.69 -21.33 28.11
N ASN A 589 54.01 -21.26 27.87
CA ASN A 589 54.55 -20.83 26.57
C ASN A 589 54.16 -21.78 25.44
N ALA A 590 54.18 -23.10 25.70
CA ALA A 590 53.76 -24.11 24.73
C ALA A 590 52.25 -24.02 24.42
N LEU A 591 51.43 -23.78 25.45
CA LEU A 591 49.99 -23.57 25.29
C LEU A 591 49.70 -22.35 24.44
N VAL A 592 50.31 -21.20 24.77
CA VAL A 592 50.12 -19.94 24.04
C VAL A 592 50.55 -20.10 22.59
N THR A 593 51.74 -20.67 22.33
CA THR A 593 52.25 -20.89 20.97
C THR A 593 51.27 -21.75 20.16
N ARG A 594 50.74 -22.83 20.75
CA ARG A 594 49.77 -23.70 20.09
C ARG A 594 48.43 -23.01 19.80
N GLN A 595 47.95 -22.13 20.68
CA GLN A 595 46.72 -21.38 20.44
C GLN A 595 46.89 -20.28 19.39
N VAL A 596 48.05 -19.62 19.36
CA VAL A 596 48.40 -18.62 18.35
C VAL A 596 48.53 -19.26 16.96
N GLN A 597 49.04 -20.49 16.87
CA GLN A 597 49.15 -21.24 15.60
C GLN A 597 47.83 -21.87 15.12
N ALA A 598 46.85 -22.01 16.01
CA ALA A 598 45.56 -22.65 15.70
C ALA A 598 44.47 -21.65 15.28
N LEU A 599 44.78 -20.36 15.30
CA LEU A 599 43.97 -19.25 14.80
C LEU A 599 44.57 -18.79 13.47
#